data_AF-A0A4Q5QU47-F1
#
_entry.id   AF-A0A4Q5QU47-F1
#
_cell.length_a   1.000
_cell.length_b   1.000
_cell.length_c   1.000
_cell.angle_alpha   90.00
_cell.angle_beta   90.00
_cell.angle_gamma   90.00
#
_symmetry.space_group_name_H-M   'P 1'
#
loop_
_entity.id
_entity.type
_entity.pdbx_description
1 polymer ?
#
loop_
_entity_poly.entity_id
_entity_poly.type
_entity_poly.pdbx_seq_one_letter_code
_entity_poly.pdbx_strand_id
1 'polypeptide(L)'
;MQKLLPLLILLTTGCQKAADVAPESDELVVITQGRNRDCGVAQVLAIDSARVRQVVGRTAFAPVYLALQLDTALWVRGTHTLLVRIRKPQPQESVFCTALGLGYPSFVVTSARLQPGSK
;
A
#
# COMPACT_ATOMS: atom_id res chain seq x y z
N MET A 1 14.67 -58.19 -17.13
CA MET A 1 13.48 -57.31 -17.08
C MET A 1 13.14 -57.08 -15.62
N GLN A 2 13.59 -55.97 -15.03
CA GLN A 2 13.30 -55.63 -13.64
C GLN A 2 12.57 -54.29 -13.66
N LYS A 3 11.23 -54.40 -13.71
CA LYS A 3 10.29 -53.32 -13.49
C LYS A 3 10.34 -53.01 -11.99
N LEU A 4 10.52 -51.75 -11.61
CA LEU A 4 10.02 -51.14 -10.37
C LEU A 4 10.17 -49.62 -10.48
N LEU A 5 9.38 -49.07 -11.42
CA LEU A 5 8.85 -47.72 -11.34
C LEU A 5 7.56 -47.86 -10.49
N PRO A 6 7.47 -47.20 -9.32
CA PRO A 6 6.72 -45.94 -9.30
C PRO A 6 7.27 -44.96 -8.25
N LEU A 7 8.10 -44.03 -8.73
CA LEU A 7 8.48 -42.80 -8.04
C LEU A 7 7.47 -41.70 -8.44
N LEU A 8 6.20 -41.82 -8.09
CA LEU A 8 5.19 -40.86 -8.60
C LEU A 8 3.89 -40.84 -7.81
N ILE A 9 3.99 -40.73 -6.49
CA ILE A 9 2.81 -40.58 -5.64
C ILE A 9 3.00 -39.38 -4.71
N LEU A 10 2.31 -38.29 -5.09
CA LEU A 10 1.61 -37.38 -4.19
C LEU A 10 2.39 -36.29 -3.46
N LEU A 11 3.28 -35.56 -4.15
CA LEU A 11 3.54 -34.15 -3.81
C LEU A 11 2.60 -33.22 -4.60
N THR A 12 1.29 -33.50 -4.56
CA THR A 12 0.27 -32.50 -4.90
C THR A 12 -0.02 -31.71 -3.63
N THR A 13 0.93 -30.91 -3.18
CA THR A 13 0.62 -29.78 -2.30
C THR A 13 -0.19 -28.81 -3.13
N GLY A 14 -1.52 -28.91 -3.00
CA GLY A 14 -2.43 -27.94 -3.57
C GLY A 14 -2.06 -26.57 -3.04
N CYS A 15 -1.50 -25.71 -3.90
CA CYS A 15 -1.51 -24.27 -3.67
C CYS A 15 -2.98 -23.86 -3.60
N GLN A 16 -3.51 -23.78 -2.38
CA GLN A 16 -4.76 -23.08 -2.14
C GLN A 16 -4.51 -21.64 -2.61
N LYS A 17 -5.10 -21.31 -3.76
CA LYS A 17 -5.11 -19.95 -4.29
C LYS A 17 -5.68 -19.06 -3.18
N ALA A 18 -4.84 -18.19 -2.62
CA ALA A 18 -5.26 -17.25 -1.59
C ALA A 18 -6.53 -16.56 -2.10
N ALA A 19 -7.63 -16.73 -1.36
CA ALA A 19 -8.90 -16.12 -1.71
C ALA A 19 -8.67 -14.63 -1.87
N ASP A 20 -9.16 -14.05 -2.97
CA ASP A 20 -9.12 -12.62 -3.21
C ASP A 20 -9.95 -11.94 -2.11
N VAL A 21 -9.28 -11.57 -1.01
CA VAL A 21 -9.89 -10.83 0.09
C VAL A 21 -10.19 -9.43 -0.43
N ALA A 22 -11.47 -9.17 -0.71
CA ALA A 22 -11.95 -7.86 -1.06
C ALA A 22 -11.61 -6.83 0.05
N PRO A 23 -11.43 -5.54 -0.30
CA PRO A 23 -11.23 -4.49 0.68
C PRO A 23 -12.37 -4.49 1.70
N GLU A 24 -12.05 -4.38 2.98
CA GLU A 24 -13.07 -4.02 3.98
C GLU A 24 -13.60 -2.61 3.68
N SER A 25 -14.81 -2.27 4.14
CA SER A 25 -15.50 -1.04 3.73
C SER A 25 -14.76 0.26 4.07
N ASP A 26 -13.80 0.20 4.99
CA ASP A 26 -12.97 1.32 5.43
C ASP A 26 -11.56 1.32 4.81
N GLU A 27 -11.17 0.26 4.10
CA GLU A 27 -9.87 0.15 3.44
C GLU A 27 -9.87 0.86 2.09
N LEU A 28 -8.72 1.45 1.76
CA LEU A 28 -8.46 2.21 0.54
C LEU A 28 -7.35 1.53 -0.25
N VAL A 29 -7.50 1.52 -1.56
CA VAL A 29 -6.47 0.99 -2.46
C VAL A 29 -5.46 2.10 -2.76
N VAL A 30 -4.18 1.82 -2.48
CA VAL A 30 -3.06 2.72 -2.82
C VAL A 30 -1.95 1.95 -3.53
N ILE A 31 -1.22 2.64 -4.41
CA ILE A 31 -0.04 2.09 -5.10
C ILE A 31 1.20 2.82 -4.60
N THR A 32 2.21 2.07 -4.19
CA THR A 32 3.48 2.61 -3.69
C THR A 32 4.30 3.22 -4.83
N GLN A 33 4.70 4.48 -4.67
CA GLN A 33 5.57 5.20 -5.61
C GLN A 33 7.02 5.22 -5.15
N GLY A 34 7.31 4.63 -3.99
CA GLY A 34 8.64 4.62 -3.40
C GLY A 34 8.80 5.64 -2.29
N ARG A 35 10.05 5.96 -2.00
CA ARG A 35 10.44 7.00 -1.04
C ARG A 35 10.42 8.37 -1.72
N ASN A 36 9.71 9.34 -1.14
CA ASN A 36 9.77 10.74 -1.53
C ASN A 36 11.20 11.27 -1.29
N ARG A 37 11.76 12.00 -2.26
CA ARG A 37 13.16 12.44 -2.22
C ARG A 37 13.43 13.60 -1.27
N ASP A 38 12.41 14.39 -0.93
CA ASP A 38 12.59 15.61 -0.15
C ASP A 38 12.67 15.32 1.34
N CYS A 39 11.76 14.48 1.84
CA CYS A 39 11.65 14.18 3.27
C CYS A 39 11.83 12.70 3.61
N GLY A 40 12.03 11.85 2.61
CA GLY A 40 12.32 10.45 2.85
C GLY A 40 11.13 9.62 3.36
N VAL A 41 9.90 10.11 3.21
CA VAL A 41 8.64 9.42 3.59
C VAL A 41 8.08 8.63 2.41
N ALA A 42 7.28 7.58 2.65
CA ALA A 42 6.56 6.89 1.58
C ALA A 42 5.67 7.83 0.76
N GLN A 43 5.82 7.75 -0.55
CA GLN A 43 4.93 8.37 -1.52
C GLN A 43 4.01 7.30 -2.09
N VAL A 44 2.71 7.57 -2.11
CA VAL A 44 1.70 6.65 -2.64
C VAL A 44 0.72 7.37 -3.55
N LEU A 45 0.18 6.62 -4.50
CA LEU A 45 -0.93 7.03 -5.37
C LEU A 45 -2.21 6.42 -4.80
N ALA A 46 -3.19 7.25 -4.42
CA ALA A 46 -4.49 6.74 -4.01
C ALA A 46 -5.38 6.51 -5.23
N ILE A 47 -5.87 5.28 -5.41
CA ILE A 47 -6.77 4.94 -6.51
C ILE A 47 -8.11 5.68 -6.38
N ASP A 48 -8.63 5.76 -5.15
CA ASP A 48 -9.81 6.54 -4.81
C ASP A 48 -9.43 7.77 -3.97
N SER A 49 -8.99 8.82 -4.66
CA SER A 49 -8.66 10.10 -4.01
C SER A 49 -9.89 10.81 -3.40
N ALA A 50 -11.12 10.47 -3.81
CA ALA A 50 -12.32 11.05 -3.25
C ALA A 50 -12.56 10.55 -1.83
N ARG A 51 -12.42 9.24 -1.58
CA ARG A 51 -12.48 8.71 -0.21
C ARG A 51 -11.33 9.23 0.66
N VAL A 52 -10.13 9.42 0.12
CA VAL A 52 -9.05 10.06 0.88
C VAL A 52 -9.45 11.48 1.30
N ARG A 53 -10.02 12.28 0.39
CA ARG A 53 -10.48 13.65 0.70
C ARG A 53 -11.59 13.69 1.75
N GLN A 54 -12.44 12.65 1.84
CA GLN A 54 -13.45 12.54 2.91
C GLN A 54 -12.79 12.39 4.29
N VAL A 55 -11.64 11.71 4.37
CA VAL A 55 -10.93 11.48 5.63
C VAL A 55 -10.01 12.66 6.00
N VAL A 56 -9.20 13.16 5.06
CA VAL A 56 -8.18 14.18 5.36
C VAL A 56 -8.58 15.62 5.01
N GLY A 57 -9.64 15.80 4.21
CA GLY A 57 -10.08 17.08 3.69
C GLY A 57 -9.61 17.34 2.24
N ARG A 58 -10.05 18.48 1.68
CA ARG A 58 -9.67 18.90 0.32
C ARG A 58 -8.18 19.25 0.25
N THR A 59 -7.49 18.68 -0.73
CA THR A 59 -6.07 18.97 -1.00
C THR A 59 -5.87 19.29 -2.48
N ALA A 60 -4.96 20.21 -2.79
CA ALA A 60 -4.72 20.67 -4.15
C ALA A 60 -3.98 19.63 -5.03
N PHE A 61 -3.34 18.62 -4.43
CA PHE A 61 -2.36 17.75 -5.11
C PHE A 61 -2.74 16.26 -5.16
N ALA A 62 -4.04 15.94 -5.11
CA ALA A 62 -4.50 14.58 -5.41
C ALA A 62 -4.11 14.17 -6.85
N PRO A 63 -3.86 12.88 -7.14
CA PRO A 63 -4.07 11.70 -6.29
C PRO A 63 -2.82 11.19 -5.53
N VAL A 64 -1.74 11.98 -5.46
CA VAL A 64 -0.47 11.56 -4.82
C VAL A 64 -0.39 12.09 -3.40
N TYR A 65 -0.05 11.20 -2.46
CA TYR A 65 -0.02 11.51 -1.04
C TYR A 65 1.24 10.97 -0.37
N LEU A 66 1.60 11.56 0.77
CA LEU A 66 2.56 10.98 1.69
C LEU A 66 1.85 10.06 2.68
N ALA A 67 2.30 8.80 2.73
CA ALA A 67 1.79 7.79 3.63
C ALA A 67 2.66 7.74 4.89
N LEU A 68 2.29 8.52 5.90
CA LEU A 68 2.97 8.54 7.19
C LEU A 68 2.75 7.22 7.92
N GLN A 69 3.78 6.74 8.62
CA GLN A 69 3.77 5.47 9.38
C GLN A 69 3.51 4.21 8.54
N LEU A 70 3.59 4.28 7.22
CA LEU A 70 3.63 3.07 6.40
C LEU A 70 4.94 2.32 6.67
N ASP A 71 4.88 1.00 6.86
CA ASP A 71 6.08 0.18 7.06
C ASP A 71 7.02 0.28 5.85
N THR A 72 8.29 0.58 6.10
CA THR A 72 9.36 0.67 5.09
C THR A 72 9.50 -0.57 4.22
N ALA A 73 9.19 -1.76 4.74
CA ALA A 73 9.19 -3.01 3.96
C ALA A 73 8.18 -2.96 2.79
N LEU A 74 7.14 -2.12 2.91
CA LEU A 74 6.11 -1.95 1.90
C LEU A 74 6.42 -0.81 0.91
N TRP A 75 7.50 -0.05 1.09
CA TRP A 75 7.80 1.15 0.28
C TRP A 75 8.40 0.84 -1.11
N VAL A 76 8.38 -0.41 -1.56
CA VAL A 76 8.94 -0.81 -2.85
C VAL A 76 8.13 -0.15 -3.98
N ARG A 77 8.80 0.60 -4.86
CA ARG A 77 8.16 1.38 -5.92
C ARG A 77 7.53 0.49 -6.99
N GLY A 78 6.25 0.73 -7.29
CA GLY A 78 5.58 0.20 -8.48
C GLY A 78 5.22 -1.28 -8.44
N THR A 79 5.47 -1.99 -7.34
CA THR A 79 5.19 -3.43 -7.19
C THR A 79 4.02 -3.70 -6.25
N HIS A 80 3.76 -2.84 -5.28
CA HIS A 80 2.75 -3.11 -4.27
C HIS A 80 1.50 -2.26 -4.48
N THR A 81 0.38 -2.96 -4.67
CA THR A 81 -0.93 -2.39 -4.40
C THR A 81 -1.30 -2.78 -2.98
N LEU A 82 -1.62 -1.78 -2.15
CA LEU A 82 -1.91 -1.96 -0.74
C LEU A 82 -3.36 -1.62 -0.46
N LEU A 83 -3.97 -2.39 0.44
CA LEU A 83 -5.17 -2.01 1.16
C LEU A 83 -4.74 -1.35 2.45
N VAL A 84 -5.11 -0.08 2.62
CA VAL A 84 -4.72 0.73 3.78
C VAL A 84 -5.91 1.31 4.49
N ARG A 85 -5.85 1.35 5.82
CA ARG A 85 -6.70 2.22 6.64
C ARG A 85 -5.94 3.49 6.96
N ILE A 86 -6.62 4.62 6.90
CA ILE A 86 -5.99 5.91 7.08
C ILE A 86 -6.76 6.79 8.05
N ARG A 87 -6.04 7.76 8.62
CA ARG A 87 -6.63 8.87 9.37
C ARG A 87 -5.94 10.18 9.02
N LYS A 88 -6.56 11.27 9.44
CA LYS A 88 -5.93 12.60 9.39
C LYS A 88 -4.68 12.63 10.28
N PRO A 89 -3.57 13.23 9.83
CA PRO A 89 -2.41 13.46 10.68
C PRO A 89 -2.73 14.39 11.84
N GLN A 90 -2.13 14.14 13.00
CA GLN A 90 -2.10 15.11 14.09
C GLN A 90 -1.03 16.20 13.81
N PRO A 91 -1.10 17.37 14.45
CA PRO A 91 -0.15 18.46 14.21
C PRO A 91 1.32 18.05 14.34
N GLN A 92 1.65 17.21 15.33
CA GLN A 92 3.01 16.73 15.58
C GLN A 92 3.49 15.63 14.61
N GLU A 93 2.59 15.05 13.80
CA GLU A 93 2.93 14.01 12.82
C GLU A 93 3.14 14.58 11.42
N SER A 94 2.75 15.84 11.22
CA SER A 94 2.82 16.50 9.91
C SER A 94 4.27 16.76 9.53
N VAL A 95 4.68 16.25 8.38
CA VAL A 95 6.04 16.45 7.85
C VAL A 95 5.99 17.52 6.76
N PHE A 96 6.83 18.53 6.90
CA PHE A 96 7.04 19.53 5.86
C PHE A 96 8.01 18.98 4.81
N CYS A 97 7.43 18.37 3.79
CA CYS A 97 8.18 17.77 2.69
C CYS A 97 8.22 18.74 1.49
N THR A 98 8.96 19.84 1.58
CA THR A 98 9.29 20.70 0.42
C THR A 98 10.51 21.55 0.74
N ALA A 99 11.36 21.82 -0.25
CA ALA A 99 12.45 22.78 -0.11
C ALA A 99 11.94 24.24 0.01
N LEU A 100 10.87 24.64 -0.71
CA LEU A 100 10.38 26.03 -0.80
C LEU A 100 8.87 26.14 -1.21
N GLY A 101 7.97 25.25 -0.79
CA GLY A 101 6.59 25.22 -1.34
C GLY A 101 5.47 24.72 -0.41
N LEU A 102 4.27 24.56 -0.97
CA LEU A 102 3.12 23.95 -0.28
C LEU A 102 3.43 22.45 -0.02
N GLY A 103 3.39 22.04 1.25
CA GLY A 103 3.64 20.67 1.66
C GLY A 103 2.78 19.65 0.89
N TYR A 104 3.37 18.50 0.52
CA TYR A 104 2.60 17.40 -0.06
C TYR A 104 1.46 16.99 0.90
N PRO A 105 0.26 16.68 0.37
CA PRO A 105 -0.82 16.19 1.20
C PRO A 105 -0.43 14.86 1.83
N SER A 106 -0.78 14.67 3.09
CA SER A 106 -0.39 13.50 3.86
C SER A 106 -1.56 12.88 4.62
N PHE A 107 -1.46 11.58 4.86
CA PHE A 107 -2.31 10.84 5.78
C PHE A 107 -1.47 9.89 6.62
N VAL A 108 -2.01 9.48 7.76
CA VAL A 108 -1.37 8.45 8.59
C VAL A 108 -2.01 7.11 8.30
N VAL A 109 -1.17 6.12 8.00
CA VAL A 109 -1.57 4.73 7.81
C VAL A 109 -1.70 4.06 9.17
N THR A 110 -2.89 3.55 9.48
CA THR A 110 -3.14 2.83 10.74
C THR A 110 -3.06 1.31 10.56
N SER A 111 -3.31 0.82 9.36
CA SER A 111 -3.03 -0.55 8.95
C SER A 111 -2.74 -0.60 7.45
N ALA A 112 -1.90 -1.55 7.05
CA ALA A 112 -1.59 -1.81 5.65
C ALA A 112 -1.46 -3.31 5.43
N ARG A 113 -2.01 -3.79 4.30
CA ARG A 113 -1.79 -5.15 3.82
C ARG A 113 -1.65 -5.15 2.30
N LEU A 114 -0.92 -6.13 1.77
CA LEU A 114 -0.83 -6.35 0.34
C LEU A 114 -2.23 -6.70 -0.20
N GLN A 115 -2.62 -6.04 -1.28
CA GLN A 115 -3.81 -6.47 -2.01
C GLN A 115 -3.51 -7.82 -2.67
N PRO A 116 -4.39 -8.84 -2.52
CA PRO A 116 -4.24 -10.12 -3.20
C PRO A 116 -4.00 -9.94 -4.70
N GLY A 117 -3.02 -10.66 -5.25
CA GLY A 117 -2.67 -10.58 -6.68
C GLY A 117 -1.76 -9.41 -7.08
N SER A 118 -1.29 -8.58 -6.14
CA SER A 118 -0.23 -7.60 -6.40
C SER A 118 1.08 -8.33 -6.74
N LYS A 119 1.72 -7.97 -7.86
CA LYS A 119 2.98 -8.57 -8.36
C LYS A 119 4.18 -7.69 -8.07
#